data_AF-A0A2E7M5T8-F1
#
_entry.id   AF-A0A2E7M5T8-F1
#
_cell.length_a   1.000
_cell.length_b   1.000
_cell.length_c   1.000
_cell.angle_alpha   90.00
_cell.angle_beta   90.00
_cell.angle_gamma   90.00
#
_symmetry.space_group_name_H-M   'P 1'
#
loop_
_entity.id
_entity.type
_entity.pdbx_description
1 polymer ?
#
loop_
_entity_poly.entity_id
_entity_poly.type
_entity_poly.pdbx_seq_one_letter_code
_entity_poly.pdbx_strand_id
1 'polypeptide(L)'
;MSVRFPCTIKPLIDGAWQARCMASAIGTVVVEADSREEALDQMRDEIRFRVEFCPCSAVADDYVQLDVTEQFDRRHSLNGAPS
;
A
#
# COMPACT_ATOMS: atom_id res chain seq x y z
N MET A 1 -2.15 -18.09 -10.39
CA MET A 1 -1.06 -17.81 -9.42
C MET A 1 -1.23 -16.42 -8.85
N SER A 2 -1.65 -16.27 -7.59
CA SER A 2 -1.83 -14.95 -6.95
C SER A 2 -0.51 -14.18 -6.85
N VAL A 3 -0.52 -12.92 -7.26
CA VAL A 3 0.64 -12.02 -7.18
C VAL A 3 0.60 -11.18 -5.91
N ARG A 4 1.71 -11.15 -5.18
CA ARG A 4 1.86 -10.37 -3.94
C ARG A 4 2.64 -9.08 -4.21
N PHE A 5 2.04 -7.95 -3.86
CA PHE A 5 2.65 -6.63 -4.00
C PHE A 5 2.97 -6.04 -2.63
N PRO A 6 4.22 -5.61 -2.39
CA PRO A 6 4.60 -5.00 -1.13
C PRO A 6 3.91 -3.63 -1.01
N CYS A 7 3.08 -3.47 0.01
CA CYS A 7 2.33 -2.24 0.27
C CYS A 7 2.65 -1.72 1.67
N THR A 8 3.24 -0.54 1.75
CA THR A 8 3.40 0.17 3.02
C THR A 8 2.20 1.07 3.24
N ILE A 9 1.56 1.00 4.40
CA ILE A 9 0.48 1.91 4.78
C ILE A 9 0.85 2.67 6.04
N LYS A 10 0.53 3.96 6.08
CA LYS A 10 0.77 4.81 7.25
C LYS A 10 -0.37 5.81 7.44
N PRO A 11 -0.69 6.18 8.69
CA PRO A 11 -1.55 7.32 8.95
C PRO A 11 -0.80 8.63 8.64
N LEU A 12 -1.54 9.63 8.17
CA LEU A 12 -1.09 11.00 7.94
C LEU A 12 -1.53 11.90 9.10
N ILE A 13 -0.91 13.07 9.20
CA ILE A 13 -1.21 14.06 10.25
C ILE A 13 -2.65 14.61 10.16
N ASP A 14 -3.23 14.61 8.97
CA ASP A 14 -4.57 15.11 8.70
C ASP A 14 -5.69 14.12 9.07
N GLY A 15 -5.32 12.91 9.54
CA GLY A 15 -6.26 11.83 9.82
C GLY A 15 -6.48 10.88 8.63
N ALA A 16 -6.07 11.30 7.43
CA ALA A 16 -6.04 10.45 6.24
C ALA A 16 -4.98 9.34 6.32
N TRP A 17 -5.07 8.37 5.43
CA TRP A 17 -4.17 7.22 5.30
C TRP A 17 -3.49 7.23 3.95
N GLN A 18 -2.18 6.98 3.94
CA GLN A 18 -1.39 6.86 2.73
C GLN A 18 -0.92 5.41 2.56
N ALA A 19 -1.30 4.78 1.44
CA ALA A 19 -0.77 3.50 1.02
C ALA A 19 0.22 3.69 -0.15
N ARG A 20 1.35 3.00 -0.09
CA ARG A 20 2.43 3.08 -1.06
C ARG A 20 2.88 1.69 -1.46
N CYS A 21 2.84 1.41 -2.75
CA CYS A 21 3.34 0.17 -3.33
C CYS A 21 4.52 0.48 -4.27
N MET A 22 5.58 -0.33 -4.19
CA MET A 22 6.74 -0.24 -5.07
C MET A 22 7.06 -1.62 -5.62
N ALA A 23 6.75 -1.85 -6.89
CA ALA A 23 7.02 -3.11 -7.55
C ALA A 23 7.46 -2.89 -9.00
N SER A 24 8.47 -3.63 -9.45
CA SER A 24 9.05 -3.48 -10.79
C SER A 24 8.05 -3.64 -11.93
N ALA A 25 6.96 -4.40 -11.71
CA ALA A 25 5.93 -4.66 -12.72
C ALA A 25 4.95 -3.49 -12.96
N ILE A 26 4.73 -2.64 -11.95
CA ILE A 26 3.70 -1.57 -11.97
C ILE A 26 4.28 -0.19 -11.63
N GLY A 27 5.57 -0.14 -11.30
CA GLY A 27 6.26 1.05 -10.81
C GLY A 27 5.92 1.39 -9.35
N THR A 28 6.01 2.67 -9.04
CA THR A 28 5.59 3.22 -7.74
C THR A 28 4.15 3.70 -7.85
N VAL A 29 3.31 3.26 -6.92
CA VAL A 29 1.92 3.69 -6.75
C VAL A 29 1.77 4.25 -5.34
N VAL A 30 1.14 5.41 -5.24
CA VAL A 30 0.81 6.05 -3.95
C VAL A 30 -0.64 6.48 -4.02
N VAL A 31 -1.43 6.09 -3.01
CA VAL A 31 -2.82 6.49 -2.86
C VAL A 31 -3.04 7.04 -1.47
N GLU A 32 -3.97 7.98 -1.37
CA GLU A 32 -4.35 8.64 -0.12
C GLU A 32 -5.88 8.57 0.00
N ALA A 33 -6.38 8.22 1.19
CA ALA A 33 -7.81 8.12 1.46
C ALA A 33 -8.12 8.48 2.91
N ASP A 34 -9.38 8.80 3.21
CA ASP A 34 -9.81 9.15 4.57
C ASP A 34 -9.71 7.97 5.54
N SER A 35 -9.79 6.75 5.04
CA SER A 35 -9.72 5.53 5.84
C SER A 35 -8.66 4.55 5.36
N ARG A 36 -8.14 3.74 6.29
CA ARG A 36 -7.20 2.65 6.01
C ARG A 36 -7.73 1.70 4.94
N GLU A 37 -8.99 1.32 5.07
CA GLU A 37 -9.65 0.36 4.16
C GLU A 37 -9.78 0.94 2.76
N GLU A 38 -10.20 2.20 2.63
CA GLU A 38 -10.28 2.89 1.35
C GLU A 38 -8.91 3.06 0.69
N ALA A 39 -7.85 3.36 1.45
CA ALA A 39 -6.50 3.44 0.91
C ALA A 39 -6.02 2.09 0.37
N LEU A 40 -6.38 0.97 1.03
CA LEU A 40 -6.03 -0.36 0.55
C LEU A 40 -6.87 -0.78 -0.66
N ASP A 41 -8.15 -0.41 -0.69
CA ASP A 41 -9.06 -0.69 -1.81
C ASP A 41 -8.60 0.05 -3.08
N GLN A 42 -8.38 1.37 -2.98
CA GLN A 42 -7.84 2.17 -4.08
C GLN A 42 -6.47 1.67 -4.56
N MET A 43 -5.60 1.21 -3.64
CA MET A 43 -4.32 0.61 -4.02
C MET A 43 -4.52 -0.66 -4.87
N ARG A 44 -5.51 -1.50 -4.55
CA ARG A 44 -5.79 -2.72 -5.31
C ARG A 44 -6.31 -2.38 -6.70
N ASP A 45 -7.19 -1.41 -6.82
CA ASP A 45 -7.70 -0.93 -8.11
C ASP A 45 -6.59 -0.38 -9.00
N GLU A 46 -5.69 0.47 -8.47
CA GLU A 46 -4.56 1.00 -9.22
C GLU A 46 -3.60 -0.09 -9.72
N ILE A 47 -3.30 -1.07 -8.85
CA ILE A 47 -2.46 -2.21 -9.22
C ILE A 47 -3.14 -3.03 -10.32
N ARG A 48 -4.44 -3.29 -10.16
CA ARG A 48 -5.23 -4.05 -11.14
C ARG A 48 -5.19 -3.34 -12.50
N PHE A 49 -5.53 -2.06 -12.53
CA PHE A 49 -5.51 -1.24 -13.74
C PHE A 49 -4.16 -1.29 -14.45
N ARG A 50 -3.05 -1.17 -13.71
CA ARG A 50 -1.69 -1.20 -14.27
C ARG A 50 -1.26 -2.57 -14.76
N VAL A 51 -1.68 -3.64 -14.08
CA VAL A 51 -1.44 -5.02 -14.53
C VAL A 51 -2.23 -5.31 -15.80
N GLU A 52 -3.50 -4.93 -15.87
CA GLU A 52 -4.35 -5.07 -17.05
C GLU A 52 -3.79 -4.29 -18.26
N PHE A 53 -3.17 -3.13 -18.03
CA PHE A 53 -2.59 -2.31 -19.08
C PHE A 53 -1.14 -2.64 -19.48
N CYS A 54 -0.40 -3.52 -18.78
CA CYS A 54 0.98 -3.83 -19.21
C CYS A 54 0.97 -4.90 -20.32
N PRO A 55 1.41 -4.58 -21.57
CA PRO A 55 1.58 -5.56 -22.63
C PRO A 55 2.72 -6.57 -22.34
N CYS A 56 3.48 -6.33 -21.28
CA CYS A 56 4.67 -7.07 -20.87
C CYS A 56 4.39 -8.26 -19.93
N SER A 57 3.20 -8.30 -19.33
CA SER A 57 2.83 -9.27 -18.30
C SER A 57 1.52 -9.93 -18.73
N ALA A 58 1.61 -11.13 -19.30
CA ALA A 58 0.47 -12.03 -19.43
C ALA A 58 0.05 -12.56 -18.03
N VAL A 59 -0.17 -11.64 -17.09
CA VAL A 59 -0.62 -11.94 -15.74
C VAL A 59 -2.13 -11.91 -15.84
N ALA A 60 -2.71 -13.11 -15.92
CA ALA A 60 -4.16 -13.30 -15.77
C ALA A 60 -4.63 -12.61 -14.48
N ASP A 61 -5.93 -12.32 -14.40
CA ASP A 61 -6.71 -11.74 -13.29
C ASP A 61 -6.60 -12.53 -11.94
N ASP A 62 -5.51 -13.26 -11.74
CA ASP A 62 -5.13 -13.97 -10.53
C ASP A 62 -4.80 -12.99 -9.40
N TYR A 63 -5.88 -12.52 -8.77
CA TYR A 63 -5.96 -12.12 -7.36
C TYR A 63 -4.76 -11.29 -6.86
N VAL A 64 -4.82 -9.96 -7.07
CA VAL A 64 -3.88 -9.00 -6.46
C VAL A 64 -3.96 -9.12 -4.93
N GLN A 65 -2.88 -9.59 -4.33
CA GLN A 65 -2.70 -9.66 -2.88
C GLN A 65 -1.75 -8.54 -2.44
N LEU A 66 -2.15 -7.77 -1.43
CA LEU A 66 -1.28 -6.76 -0.83
C LEU A 66 -0.55 -7.38 0.37
N ASP A 67 0.78 -7.30 0.37
CA ASP A 67 1.59 -7.59 1.54
C ASP A 67 1.74 -6.30 2.35
N VAL A 68 0.80 -6.09 3.29
CA VAL A 68 0.63 -4.80 3.98
C VAL A 68 1.57 -4.68 5.16
N THR A 69 2.47 -3.71 5.11
CA THR A 69 3.33 -3.31 6.24
C THR A 69 2.83 -1.97 6.80
N GLU A 70 2.42 -1.96 8.07
CA GLU A 70 1.96 -0.75 8.74
C GLU A 70 3.13 -0.01 9.38
N GLN A 71 3.39 1.23 8.93
CA GLN A 71 4.34 2.11 9.60
C GLN A 71 3.59 3.01 10.58
N PHE A 72 3.46 2.52 11.82
CA PHE A 72 3.09 3.35 12.95
C PHE A 72 4.28 4.25 13.31
N ASP A 73 4.16 5.54 13.04
CA ASP A 73 5.12 6.54 13.54
C ASP A 73 5.00 6.60 15.07
N ARG A 74 5.87 5.88 15.80
CA ARG A 74 5.92 5.87 17.27
C ARG A 74 6.56 7.16 17.84
N ARG A 75 6.25 8.35 17.33
CA ARG A 75 6.83 9.61 17.86
C ARG A 75 6.06 10.21 19.04
N HIS A 76 5.23 9.44 19.74
CA HIS A 76 4.57 9.92 20.97
C HIS A 76 4.70 8.99 22.18
N SER A 77 5.91 8.52 22.48
CA SER A 77 6.27 8.05 23.83
C SER A 77 7.79 7.84 23.98
N LEU A 78 8.53 8.95 24.06
CA LEU A 78 9.82 9.01 24.76
C LEU A 78 9.68 10.02 25.91
N ASN A 79 8.80 9.72 26.85
CA ASN A 79 8.90 10.21 28.23
C ASN A 79 8.90 8.96 29.12
N GLY A 80 10.06 8.66 29.71
CA GLY A 80 10.22 7.54 30.63
C GLY A 80 11.45 6.68 30.35
N ALA A 81 12.65 7.26 30.49
CA ALA A 81 13.82 6.46 30.81
C ALA A 81 13.67 5.97 32.27
N PRO A 82 13.69 4.65 32.56
CA PRO A 82 13.91 4.20 33.92
C PRO A 82 15.40 4.40 34.28
N SER A 83 15.57 4.73 35.56
CA SER A 83 16.77 5.17 36.28
C SER A 83 18.02 4.30 36.15
#